data_AF-A0A849QIQ3-F1
#
_entry.id   AF-A0A849QIQ3-F1
#
_cell.length_a   1.000
_cell.length_b   1.000
_cell.length_c   1.000
_cell.angle_alpha   90.00
_cell.angle_beta   90.00
_cell.angle_gamma   90.00
#
_symmetry.space_group_name_H-M   'P 1'
#
loop_
_entity.id
_entity.type
_entity.pdbx_description
1 polymer ?
#
loop_
_entity_poly.entity_id
_entity_poly.type
_entity_poly.pdbx_seq_one_letter_code
_entity_poly.pdbx_strand_id
1 'polypeptide(L)' 'MDKSRREALGGLIFALGLIAMLVGTMTDLYEVKIGVIIMLAIWFIGGALAALIFGGEEEPPKQSES' A
#
# COMPACT_ATOMS: atom_id res chain seq x y z
N MET A 1 -15.32 8.52 1.19
CA MET A 1 -14.78 8.15 2.53
C MET A 1 -13.79 9.23 2.94
N ASP A 2 -13.72 9.65 4.21
CA ASP A 2 -12.89 10.81 4.61
C ASP A 2 -11.42 10.65 4.18
N LYS A 3 -10.81 11.71 3.66
CA LYS A 3 -9.40 11.72 3.21
C LYS A 3 -8.44 11.13 4.25
N SER A 4 -8.70 11.37 5.53
CA SER A 4 -7.95 10.79 6.66
C SER A 4 -7.98 9.25 6.70
N ARG A 5 -9.08 8.60 6.31
CA ARG A 5 -9.15 7.13 6.28
C ARG A 5 -8.33 6.53 5.15
N ARG A 6 -8.25 7.23 4.00
CA ARG A 6 -7.39 6.82 2.87
C ARG A 6 -5.92 6.91 3.25
N GLU A 7 -5.51 8.00 3.91
CA GLU A 7 -4.16 8.19 4.43
C GLU A 7 -3.82 7.17 5.52
N ALA A 8 -4.75 6.89 6.45
CA ALA A 8 -4.57 5.88 7.49
C ALA A 8 -4.38 4.47 6.92
N LEU A 9 -5.16 4.09 5.88
CA LEU A 9 -5.01 2.80 5.21
C LEU A 9 -3.70 2.69 4.45
N GLY A 10 -3.29 3.74 3.75
CA GLY A 10 -1.97 3.79 3.09
C GLY A 10 -0.83 3.63 4.09
N GLY A 11 -0.90 4.33 5.23
CA GLY A 11 0.07 4.21 6.32
C GLY A 11 0.09 2.81 6.95
N LEU A 12 -1.06 2.18 7.11
CA LEU A 12 -1.16 0.81 7.64
C LEU A 12 -0.51 -0.22 6.71
N ILE A 13 -0.80 -0.16 5.41
CA ILE A 13 -0.20 -1.03 4.39
C ILE A 13 1.32 -0.83 4.36
N PHE A 14 1.78 0.41 4.47
CA PHE A 14 3.20 0.71 4.54
C PHE A 14 3.88 0.07 5.76
N ALA A 15 3.29 0.28 6.94
CA ALA A 15 3.79 -0.27 8.20
C ALA A 15 3.83 -1.80 8.20
N LEU A 16 2.81 -2.46 7.62
CA LEU A 16 2.77 -3.92 7.48
C LEU A 16 3.93 -4.46 6.63
N GLY A 17 4.25 -3.79 5.52
CA GLY A 17 5.42 -4.13 4.71
C GLY A 17 6.72 -4.02 5.48
N LEU A 18 6.90 -2.93 6.25
CA LEU A 18 8.10 -2.75 7.09
C LEU A 18 8.21 -3.81 8.19
N ILE A 19 7.10 -4.16 8.85
CA ILE A 19 7.09 -5.21 9.88
C ILE A 19 7.48 -6.55 9.27
N ALA A 20 6.94 -6.91 8.10
CA ALA A 20 7.33 -8.13 7.40
C ALA A 20 8.83 -8.15 7.07
N MET A 21 9.38 -7.03 6.60
CA MET A 21 10.82 -6.94 6.34
C MET A 21 11.64 -7.07 7.64
N LEU A 22 11.23 -6.38 8.71
CA LEU A 22 11.86 -6.46 10.03
C LEU A 22 11.86 -7.89 10.57
N VAL A 23 10.73 -8.60 10.47
CA VAL A 23 10.63 -10.01 10.87
C VAL A 23 11.66 -10.84 10.11
N GLY A 24 11.74 -10.74 8.78
CA GLY A 24 12.75 -11.47 8.01
C GLY A 24 14.21 -11.12 8.32
N THR A 25 14.48 -9.88 8.78
CA THR A 25 15.84 -9.45 9.13
C THR A 25 16.24 -9.74 10.57
N MET A 26 15.28 -9.72 11.50
CA MET A 26 15.52 -9.85 12.95
C MET A 26 15.22 -11.26 13.47
N THR A 27 14.42 -12.03 12.74
CA THR A 27 14.07 -13.40 13.11
C THR A 27 14.51 -14.37 12.02
N ASP A 28 15.10 -15.50 12.41
CA ASP A 28 15.45 -16.63 11.52
C ASP A 28 14.21 -17.39 10.99
N LEU A 29 13.03 -16.78 11.03
CA LEU A 29 11.79 -17.39 10.53
C LEU A 29 11.85 -17.68 9.04
N TYR A 30 12.58 -16.86 8.27
CA TYR A 30 12.81 -17.04 6.84
C TYR A 30 13.96 -16.15 6.36
N GLU A 31 14.56 -16.49 5.22
CA GLU A 31 15.62 -15.66 4.62
C GLU A 31 15.15 -14.23 4.35
N VAL A 32 16.03 -13.25 4.57
CA VAL A 32 15.80 -11.82 4.28
C VAL A 32 15.21 -11.59 2.88
N LYS A 33 15.64 -12.39 1.88
CA LYS A 33 15.11 -12.34 0.51
C LYS A 33 13.61 -12.61 0.46
N ILE A 34 13.13 -13.59 1.22
CA ILE A 34 11.70 -13.93 1.34
C ILE A 34 10.96 -12.75 2.00
N GLY A 35 11.55 -12.12 3.02
CA GLY A 35 10.99 -10.92 3.64
C GLY A 35 10.81 -9.74 2.69
N VAL A 36 11.79 -9.49 1.83
CA VAL A 36 11.69 -8.46 0.79
C VAL A 36 10.58 -8.78 -0.21
N ILE A 37 10.45 -10.04 -0.63
CA ILE A 37 9.37 -10.46 -1.55
C ILE A 37 8.00 -10.26 -0.90
N ILE A 38 7.83 -10.64 0.38
CA ILE A 38 6.58 -10.45 1.12
C ILE A 38 6.26 -8.96 1.27
N MET A 39 7.25 -8.14 1.63
CA MET A 39 7.10 -6.68 1.75
C MET A 39 6.59 -6.07 0.43
N LEU A 40 7.24 -6.40 -0.68
CA LEU A 40 6.84 -5.93 -2.01
C LEU A 40 5.44 -6.42 -2.36
N ALA A 41 5.12 -7.68 -2.10
CA ALA A 41 3.78 -8.23 -2.35
C ALA A 41 2.71 -7.46 -1.56
N ILE A 42 2.94 -7.17 -0.28
CA ILE A 42 2.02 -6.38 0.56
C ILE A 42 1.83 -4.97 -0.01
N TRP A 43 2.88 -4.31 -0.45
CA TRP A 43 2.78 -2.96 -1.02
C TRP A 43 2.11 -2.92 -2.39
N PHE A 44 2.41 -3.87 -3.28
CA PHE A 44 1.77 -3.93 -4.59
C PHE A 44 0.28 -4.31 -4.47
N ILE A 45 -0.03 -5.35 -3.69
CA ILE A 45 -1.41 -5.80 -3.50
C ILE A 45 -2.20 -4.76 -2.71
N GLY A 46 -1.64 -4.25 -1.60
CA GLY A 46 -2.29 -3.23 -0.79
C GLY A 46 -2.49 -1.92 -1.55
N GLY A 47 -1.51 -1.49 -2.33
CA GLY A 47 -1.61 -0.31 -3.20
C GLY A 47 -2.65 -0.48 -4.30
N ALA A 48 -2.68 -1.63 -4.99
CA ALA A 48 -3.68 -1.92 -6.00
C ALA A 48 -5.09 -2.05 -5.41
N LEU A 49 -5.24 -2.66 -4.24
CA LEU A 49 -6.53 -2.77 -3.53
C LEU A 49 -7.01 -1.39 -3.09
N ALA A 50 -6.11 -0.54 -2.57
CA ALA A 50 -6.41 0.83 -2.24
C ALA A 50 -6.83 1.63 -3.50
N ALA A 51 -6.15 1.44 -4.63
CA ALA A 51 -6.53 2.08 -5.88
C ALA A 51 -7.88 1.56 -6.41
N LEU A 52 -8.21 0.28 -6.24
CA LEU A 52 -9.50 -0.27 -6.65
C LEU A 52 -10.65 0.28 -5.79
N ILE A 53 -10.42 0.43 -4.47
CA ILE A 53 -11.42 0.89 -3.51
C ILE A 53 -11.56 2.42 -3.54
N PHE A 54 -10.48 3.16 -3.83
CA PHE A 54 -10.43 4.64 -3.76
C PHE A 54 -10.25 5.35 -5.10
N GLY A 55 -9.89 4.65 -6.17
CA GLY A 55 -9.63 5.21 -7.50
C GLY A 55 -10.88 5.49 -8.32
N GLY A 56 -12.07 5.21 -7.80
CA GLY A 56 -13.35 5.63 -8.42
C GLY A 56 -13.63 7.14 -8.33
N GLU A 57 -12.74 7.93 -7.73
CA GLU A 57 -12.85 9.40 -7.59
C GLU A 57 -11.92 10.15 -8.57
N GLU A 58 -11.65 9.58 -9.76
CA GLU A 58 -11.18 10.39 -10.89
C GLU A 58 -12.35 11.23 -11.41
N GLU A 59 -12.56 12.39 -10.80
CA GLU A 59 -13.34 13.45 -11.43
C GLU A 59 -12.59 13.87 -12.71
N PRO A 60 -13.16 13.67 -13.91
CA PRO A 60 -12.49 14.07 -15.14
C PRO A 60 -12.29 15.59 -15.11
N PRO A 61 -11.15 16.11 -15.62
CA PRO A 61 -10.97 17.54 -15.75
C PRO A 61 -12.11 18.08 -16.63
N LYS A 62 -13.04 18.83 -16.02
CA LYS A 62 -14.03 19.58 -16.78
C LYS A 62 -13.28 20.54 -17.69
N GLN A 63 -13.36 20.26 -18.99
CA GLN A 63 -13.07 21.22 -20.03
C GLN A 63 -13.80 22.53 -19.72
N SER A 64 -13.07 23.64 -19.58
CA SER A 64 -13.66 24.95 -19.86
C SER A 64 -13.29 25.29 -21.29
N GLU A 65 -14.22 25.01 -22.19
CA GLU A 65 -14.28 25.64 -23.52
C GLU A 65 -14.08 27.16 -23.36
N SER A 66 -13.28 27.74 -24.25
CA SER A 66 -13.15 29.19 -24.48
C SER A 66 -13.50 29.50 -25.92
#